data_AF-A0A2E1AVR0-F1
#
_entry.id   AF-A0A2E1AVR0-F1
#
_cell.length_a   1.000
_cell.length_b   1.000
_cell.length_c   1.000
_cell.angle_alpha   90.00
_cell.angle_beta   90.00
_cell.angle_gamma   90.00
#
_symmetry.space_group_name_H-M   'P 1'
#
loop_
_entity.id
_entity.type
_entity.pdbx_description
1 polymer ?
#
loop_
_entity_poly.entity_id
_entity_poly.type
_entity_poly.pdbx_seq_one_letter_code
_entity_poly.pdbx_strand_id
1 'polypeptide(L)'
;MKTISSRITYKRKFSLREMYGATVFAPRAMSKLIGNKKSKLVDQNFVKRIQLAVTEVNGCAICSYGHAKMALRQGMGNEEINSFLSEDGGGEFIKPEEAKAILFAQHFAESKGFPKKYAYDSIVKEYGKEKAQIILSASQMMIVGNMYGIPLSAFISRLKGQPYKDSSLVYEIGTLIAEILFLPIAIVHGFIRGLIGLPNERFDNGTD
;
A
#
# COMPACT_ATOMS: atom_id res chain seq x y z
N MET A 1 18.32 -5.49 17.54
CA MET A 1 16.90 -5.73 17.19
C MET A 1 15.99 -5.08 18.21
N LYS A 2 15.51 -3.85 17.97
CA LYS A 2 14.36 -3.30 18.73
C LYS A 2 13.11 -3.92 18.11
N THR A 3 12.40 -4.72 18.89
CA THR A 3 11.21 -5.47 18.51
C THR A 3 10.17 -4.54 17.90
N ILE A 4 9.70 -4.86 16.69
CA ILE A 4 8.55 -4.22 16.02
C ILE A 4 7.28 -4.25 16.93
N SER A 5 7.27 -5.14 17.93
CA SER A 5 6.22 -5.39 18.92
C SER A 5 6.05 -4.35 20.05
N SER A 6 6.81 -3.25 20.12
CA SER A 6 6.75 -2.29 21.24
C SER A 6 5.90 -1.03 21.00
N ARG A 7 5.23 -0.93 19.84
CA ARG A 7 4.46 0.27 19.49
C ARG A 7 3.03 0.20 20.01
N ILE A 8 2.72 1.14 20.90
CA ILE A 8 1.40 1.34 21.52
C ILE A 8 0.74 2.63 21.01
N THR A 9 1.00 3.04 19.77
CA THR A 9 0.35 4.20 19.14
C THR A 9 0.06 3.92 17.67
N TYR A 10 -1.05 4.42 17.13
CA TYR A 10 -1.31 4.33 15.71
C TYR A 10 -0.41 5.30 14.95
N LYS A 11 0.34 4.78 13.98
CA LYS A 11 0.99 5.64 12.99
C LYS A 11 -0.02 6.19 11.98
N ARG A 12 -1.02 5.37 11.62
CA ARG A 12 -2.04 5.75 10.67
C ARG A 12 -3.38 5.14 11.06
N LYS A 13 -4.41 5.99 10.97
CA LYS A 13 -5.81 5.60 11.08
C LYS A 13 -6.47 5.80 9.73
N PHE A 14 -7.41 4.91 9.42
CA PHE A 14 -8.18 4.95 8.19
C PHE A 14 -9.64 5.17 8.55
N SER A 15 -10.31 6.02 7.79
CA SER A 15 -11.75 6.18 7.89
C SER A 15 -12.47 5.05 7.13
N LEU A 16 -13.72 4.77 7.50
CA LEU A 16 -14.55 3.78 6.79
C LEU A 16 -14.66 4.09 5.29
N ARG A 17 -14.68 5.37 4.90
CA ARG A 17 -14.69 5.80 3.49
C ARG A 17 -13.42 5.40 2.76
N GLU A 18 -12.26 5.55 3.40
CA GLU A 18 -10.96 5.16 2.83
C GLU A 18 -10.87 3.63 2.70
N MET A 19 -11.32 2.91 3.72
CA MET A 19 -11.35 1.44 3.73
C MET A 19 -12.26 0.91 2.64
N TYR A 20 -13.53 1.36 2.60
CA TYR A 20 -14.46 1.00 1.54
C TYR A 20 -13.90 1.35 0.16
N GLY A 21 -13.37 2.56 0.01
CA GLY A 21 -12.81 3.05 -1.24
C GLY A 21 -11.62 2.23 -1.74
N ALA A 22 -10.78 1.69 -0.86
CA ALA A 22 -9.68 0.80 -1.24
C ALA A 22 -10.15 -0.63 -1.54
N THR A 23 -11.04 -1.19 -0.71
CA THR A 23 -11.54 -2.56 -0.83
C THR A 23 -12.28 -2.79 -2.14
N VAL A 24 -12.97 -1.78 -2.67
CA VAL A 24 -13.65 -1.87 -3.98
C VAL A 24 -12.69 -2.21 -5.14
N PHE A 25 -11.39 -1.91 -5.03
CA PHE A 25 -10.38 -2.25 -6.07
C PHE A 25 -9.70 -3.60 -5.82
N ALA A 26 -9.90 -4.21 -4.65
CA ALA A 26 -9.23 -5.44 -4.24
C ALA A 26 -9.56 -6.66 -5.13
N PRO A 27 -10.82 -6.90 -5.57
CA PRO A 27 -11.12 -8.09 -6.38
C PRO A 27 -10.35 -8.14 -7.69
N ARG A 28 -10.26 -7.02 -8.44
CA ARG A 28 -9.49 -6.95 -9.68
C ARG A 28 -7.98 -6.97 -9.42
N ALA A 29 -7.52 -6.33 -8.35
CA ALA A 29 -6.11 -6.40 -7.94
C ALA A 29 -5.70 -7.86 -7.64
N MET A 30 -6.52 -8.58 -6.88
CA MET A 30 -6.31 -10.01 -6.60
C MET A 30 -6.28 -10.83 -7.89
N SER A 31 -7.23 -10.62 -8.81
CA SER A 31 -7.25 -11.30 -10.11
C SER A 31 -5.95 -11.09 -10.88
N LYS A 32 -5.42 -9.86 -10.93
CA LYS A 32 -4.14 -9.53 -11.55
C LYS A 32 -2.95 -10.21 -10.87
N LEU A 33 -2.91 -10.26 -9.54
CA LEU A 33 -1.85 -10.96 -8.80
C LEU A 33 -1.90 -12.48 -9.01
N ILE A 34 -3.10 -13.08 -9.07
CA ILE A 34 -3.28 -14.49 -9.43
C ILE A 34 -2.77 -14.75 -10.85
N GLY A 35 -3.09 -13.87 -11.80
CA GLY A 35 -2.57 -13.92 -13.17
C GLY A 35 -1.04 -13.81 -13.23
N ASN A 36 -0.44 -12.96 -12.38
CA ASN A 36 1.02 -12.83 -12.28
C ASN A 36 1.70 -14.11 -11.77
N LYS A 37 1.06 -14.89 -10.88
CA LYS A 37 1.63 -16.18 -10.45
C LYS A 37 1.84 -17.16 -11.61
N LYS A 38 0.99 -17.07 -12.65
CA LYS A 38 1.09 -17.88 -13.87
C LYS A 38 2.07 -17.29 -14.87
N SER A 39 1.94 -15.99 -15.17
CA SER A 39 2.74 -15.32 -16.21
C SER A 39 4.15 -14.95 -15.77
N LYS A 40 4.40 -14.82 -14.46
CA LYS A 40 5.69 -14.43 -13.85
C LYS A 40 6.30 -13.14 -14.41
N LEU A 41 5.45 -12.22 -14.89
CA LEU A 41 5.88 -10.92 -15.43
C LEU A 41 6.58 -10.04 -14.38
N VAL A 42 6.18 -10.18 -13.12
CA VAL A 42 6.82 -9.56 -11.96
C VAL A 42 7.19 -10.66 -10.98
N ASP A 43 8.46 -10.72 -10.58
CA ASP A 43 8.96 -11.70 -9.62
C ASP A 43 8.17 -11.65 -8.29
N GLN A 44 7.98 -12.82 -7.66
CA GLN A 44 7.20 -12.90 -6.43
C GLN A 44 7.90 -12.24 -5.23
N ASN A 45 9.24 -12.22 -5.19
CA ASN A 45 9.95 -11.48 -4.15
C ASN A 45 9.86 -9.98 -4.38
N PHE A 46 9.83 -9.53 -5.64
CA PHE A 46 9.57 -8.13 -5.96
C PHE A 46 8.16 -7.70 -5.52
N VAL A 47 7.13 -8.52 -5.77
CA VAL A 47 5.77 -8.28 -5.25
C VAL A 47 5.78 -8.16 -3.72
N LYS A 48 6.48 -9.05 -3.01
CA LYS A 48 6.60 -8.98 -1.55
C LYS A 48 7.31 -7.70 -1.09
N ARG A 49 8.37 -7.26 -1.78
CA ARG A 49 9.05 -5.98 -1.45
C ARG A 49 8.16 -4.77 -1.65
N ILE A 50 7.36 -4.73 -2.73
CA ILE A 50 6.34 -3.69 -2.94
C ILE A 50 5.34 -3.67 -1.77
N GLN A 51 4.87 -4.84 -1.36
CA GLN A 51 3.94 -4.96 -0.24
C GLN A 51 4.58 -4.55 1.10
N LEU A 52 5.83 -4.91 1.34
CA LEU A 52 6.58 -4.45 2.51
C LEU A 52 6.71 -2.92 2.52
N ALA A 53 7.03 -2.30 1.38
CA ALA A 53 7.11 -0.85 1.26
C ALA A 53 5.79 -0.15 1.62
N VAL A 54 4.63 -0.68 1.18
CA VAL A 54 3.30 -0.16 1.59
C VAL A 54 3.09 -0.31 3.11
N THR A 55 3.45 -1.48 3.66
CA THR A 55 3.29 -1.77 5.08
C THR A 55 4.17 -0.88 5.95
N GLU A 56 5.40 -0.59 5.51
CA GLU A 56 6.31 0.31 6.20
C GLU A 56 5.79 1.74 6.26
N VAL A 57 5.10 2.23 5.23
CA VAL A 57 4.47 3.56 5.31
C VAL A 57 3.34 3.59 6.33
N ASN A 58 2.55 2.51 6.37
CA ASN A 58 1.42 2.41 7.27
C ASN A 58 1.82 2.01 8.71
N GLY A 59 3.03 1.46 8.94
CA GLY A 59 3.47 0.90 10.23
C GLY A 59 4.90 1.21 10.74
N CYS A 60 5.87 1.60 9.91
CA CYS A 60 7.26 1.97 10.30
C CYS A 60 7.41 3.50 10.46
N ALA A 61 8.36 4.03 11.25
CA ALA A 61 8.43 5.47 11.60
C ALA A 61 9.66 6.26 11.08
N ILE A 62 10.54 5.73 10.21
CA ILE A 62 11.85 6.40 9.97
C ILE A 62 12.21 6.80 8.52
N CYS A 63 11.65 6.28 7.42
CA CYS A 63 12.29 6.54 6.11
C CYS A 63 11.40 7.25 5.06
N SER A 64 11.92 8.37 4.50
CA SER A 64 11.79 8.84 3.11
C SER A 64 10.43 9.29 2.49
N TYR A 65 9.39 9.56 3.28
CA TYR A 65 8.04 9.80 2.70
C TYR A 65 7.94 11.01 1.76
N GLY A 66 8.49 12.17 2.13
CA GLY A 66 8.47 13.36 1.27
C GLY A 66 9.35 13.23 0.01
N HIS A 67 10.38 12.40 0.09
CA HIS A 67 11.36 12.25 -0.98
C HIS A 67 10.88 11.29 -2.07
N ALA A 68 10.07 10.28 -1.77
CA ALA A 68 9.49 9.39 -2.77
C ALA A 68 8.64 10.15 -3.80
N LYS A 69 7.77 11.05 -3.34
CA LYS A 69 6.96 11.93 -4.21
C LYS A 69 7.84 12.81 -5.09
N MET A 70 8.90 13.39 -4.52
CA MET A 70 9.85 14.27 -5.21
C MET A 70 10.65 13.51 -6.27
N ALA A 71 11.24 12.38 -5.92
CA ALA A 71 12.07 11.58 -6.82
C ALA A 71 11.27 11.08 -8.04
N LEU A 72 10.02 10.65 -7.82
CA LEU A 72 9.11 10.29 -8.92
C LEU A 72 8.72 11.50 -9.78
N ARG A 73 8.61 12.70 -9.19
CA ARG A 73 8.29 13.94 -9.92
C ARG A 73 9.48 14.46 -10.72
N GLN A 74 10.70 14.33 -10.20
CA GLN A 74 11.93 14.77 -10.84
C GLN A 74 12.43 13.78 -11.91
N GLY A 75 11.82 12.60 -12.00
CA GLY A 75 12.15 11.62 -13.03
C GLY A 75 13.52 10.96 -12.82
N MET A 76 13.97 10.87 -11.56
CA MET A 76 15.26 10.28 -11.18
C MET A 76 15.43 8.85 -11.73
N GLY A 77 16.68 8.49 -11.99
CA GLY A 77 17.08 7.14 -12.42
C GLY A 77 16.93 6.11 -11.30
N ASN A 78 16.90 4.82 -11.67
CA ASN A 78 16.78 3.72 -10.71
C ASN A 78 17.97 3.63 -9.75
N GLU A 79 19.18 3.81 -10.26
CA GLU A 79 20.43 3.82 -9.51
C GLU A 79 20.46 5.01 -8.55
N GLU A 80 20.06 6.19 -9.05
CA GLU A 80 19.98 7.43 -8.29
C GLU A 80 18.96 7.32 -7.14
N ILE A 81 17.78 6.77 -7.42
CA ILE A 81 16.76 6.48 -6.41
C ILE A 81 17.28 5.45 -5.40
N ASN A 82 17.95 4.40 -5.84
CA ASN A 82 18.46 3.37 -4.95
C ASN A 82 19.52 3.90 -3.99
N SER A 83 20.46 4.72 -4.49
CA SER A 83 21.43 5.43 -3.66
C SER A 83 20.73 6.32 -2.65
N PHE A 84 19.75 7.10 -3.09
CA PHE A 84 18.94 7.96 -2.23
C PHE A 84 18.22 7.18 -1.11
N LEU A 85 17.61 6.03 -1.44
CA LEU A 85 16.96 5.13 -0.47
C LEU A 85 17.95 4.46 0.48
N SER A 86 19.18 4.22 0.03
CA SER A 86 20.24 3.59 0.82
C SER A 86 20.79 4.53 1.88
N GLU A 87 20.92 5.83 1.57
CA GLU A 87 21.33 6.87 2.52
C GLU A 87 20.33 7.05 3.68
N ASP A 88 19.03 6.87 3.42
CA ASP A 88 17.97 6.88 4.43
C ASP A 88 17.88 5.58 5.26
N GLY A 89 18.79 4.61 5.05
CA GLY A 89 18.88 3.34 5.80
C GLY A 89 17.88 2.26 5.36
N GLY A 90 17.22 2.41 4.21
CA GLY A 90 16.23 1.45 3.66
C GLY A 90 16.64 0.76 2.35
N GLY A 91 17.67 1.26 1.66
CA GLY A 91 18.00 0.88 0.28
C GLY A 91 19.03 -0.23 0.08
N GLU A 92 19.76 -0.68 1.12
CA GLU A 92 20.76 -1.76 0.96
C GLU A 92 20.16 -3.10 0.47
N PHE A 93 18.84 -3.26 0.52
CA PHE A 93 18.11 -4.46 0.08
C PHE A 93 17.29 -4.25 -1.20
N ILE A 94 17.32 -3.06 -1.79
CA ILE A 94 16.55 -2.73 -3.00
C ILE A 94 17.47 -2.93 -4.21
N LYS A 95 16.98 -3.70 -5.19
CA LYS A 95 17.67 -3.79 -6.47
C LYS A 95 17.43 -2.48 -7.23
N PRO A 96 18.43 -1.87 -7.87
CA PRO A 96 18.26 -0.62 -8.59
C PRO A 96 17.03 -0.63 -9.50
N GLU A 97 16.85 -1.69 -10.29
CA GLU A 97 15.73 -1.82 -11.22
C GLU A 97 14.35 -1.83 -10.54
N GLU A 98 14.25 -2.09 -9.24
CA GLU A 98 12.99 -2.13 -8.48
C GLU A 98 12.69 -0.80 -7.77
N ALA A 99 13.67 0.09 -7.68
CA ALA A 99 13.65 1.24 -6.78
C ALA A 99 12.48 2.19 -7.07
N LYS A 100 12.18 2.46 -8.35
CA LYS A 100 11.05 3.32 -8.74
C LYS A 100 9.69 2.73 -8.34
N ALA A 101 9.51 1.41 -8.46
CA ALA A 101 8.30 0.75 -8.00
C ALA A 101 8.15 0.76 -6.47
N ILE A 102 9.26 0.66 -5.73
CA ILE A 102 9.25 0.79 -4.27
C ILE A 102 8.85 2.20 -3.86
N LEU A 103 9.39 3.25 -4.49
CA LEU A 103 8.94 4.62 -4.26
C LEU A 103 7.46 4.82 -4.59
N PHE A 104 6.99 4.26 -5.71
CA PHE A 104 5.58 4.32 -6.06
C PHE A 104 4.70 3.65 -5.00
N ALA A 105 5.11 2.49 -4.48
CA ALA A 105 4.40 1.79 -3.42
C ALA A 105 4.32 2.64 -2.13
N GLN A 106 5.40 3.33 -1.79
CA GLN A 106 5.43 4.25 -0.66
C GLN A 106 4.47 5.43 -0.86
N HIS A 107 4.51 6.08 -2.03
CA HIS A 107 3.58 7.16 -2.38
C HIS A 107 2.12 6.69 -2.44
N PHE A 108 1.88 5.47 -2.94
CA PHE A 108 0.55 4.85 -2.95
C PHE A 108 -0.01 4.71 -1.54
N ALA A 109 0.82 4.28 -0.58
CA ALA A 109 0.43 4.20 0.82
C ALA A 109 0.25 5.58 1.46
N GLU A 110 1.11 6.55 1.12
CA GLU A 110 1.02 7.94 1.61
C GLU A 110 -0.33 8.57 1.26
N SER A 111 -0.70 8.45 -0.01
CA SER A 111 -1.93 8.94 -0.62
C SER A 111 -3.16 8.10 -0.29
N LYS A 112 -3.05 7.14 0.64
CA LYS A 112 -4.14 6.26 1.08
C LYS A 112 -4.83 5.52 -0.08
N GLY A 113 -4.03 5.07 -1.05
CA GLY A 113 -4.51 4.34 -2.23
C GLY A 113 -5.05 5.22 -3.34
N PHE A 114 -4.75 6.51 -3.31
CA PHE A 114 -5.12 7.47 -4.36
C PHE A 114 -3.89 8.26 -4.85
N PRO A 115 -2.89 7.58 -5.43
CA PRO A 115 -1.63 8.22 -5.80
C PRO A 115 -1.81 9.18 -6.97
N LYS A 116 -0.83 10.08 -7.12
CA LYS A 116 -0.74 10.99 -8.26
C LYS A 116 -0.60 10.24 -9.57
N LYS A 117 -1.27 10.72 -10.61
CA LYS A 117 -1.23 10.12 -11.96
C LYS A 117 0.18 10.04 -12.53
N TYR A 118 0.99 11.10 -12.38
CA TYR A 118 2.37 11.13 -12.86
C TYR A 118 3.24 10.04 -12.23
N ALA A 119 2.97 9.68 -10.96
CA ALA A 119 3.71 8.65 -10.27
C ALA A 119 3.46 7.28 -10.93
N TYR A 120 2.20 6.96 -11.26
CA TYR A 120 1.89 5.75 -12.00
C TYR A 120 2.45 5.77 -13.43
N ASP A 121 2.41 6.91 -14.11
CA ASP A 121 2.96 7.05 -15.46
C ASP A 121 4.48 6.78 -15.49
N SER A 122 5.20 7.18 -14.44
CA SER A 122 6.62 6.86 -14.29
C SER A 122 6.88 5.35 -14.19
N ILE A 123 5.97 4.59 -13.56
CA ILE A 123 6.03 3.12 -13.49
C ILE A 123 5.70 2.49 -14.83
N VAL A 124 4.69 3.02 -15.55
CA VAL A 124 4.38 2.54 -16.91
C VAL A 124 5.56 2.77 -17.86
N LYS A 125 6.24 3.92 -17.76
CA LYS A 125 7.43 4.23 -18.55
C LYS A 125 8.58 3.28 -18.25
N GLU A 126 8.79 2.95 -16.98
CA GLU A 126 9.92 2.13 -16.53
C GLU A 126 9.71 0.63 -16.80
N TYR A 127 8.54 0.10 -16.42
CA TYR A 127 8.30 -1.35 -16.38
C TYR A 127 7.39 -1.84 -17.51
N GLY A 128 6.78 -0.93 -18.26
CA GLY A 128 5.70 -1.24 -19.20
C GLY A 128 4.35 -1.44 -18.51
N LYS A 129 3.28 -1.33 -19.30
CA LYS A 129 1.89 -1.29 -18.79
C LYS A 129 1.49 -2.54 -17.99
N GLU A 130 1.88 -3.73 -18.44
CA GLU A 130 1.46 -4.99 -17.79
C GLU A 130 2.10 -5.15 -16.40
N LYS A 131 3.40 -4.89 -16.28
CA LYS A 131 4.11 -4.93 -15.00
C LYS A 131 3.64 -3.80 -14.07
N ALA A 132 3.40 -2.60 -14.60
CA ALA A 132 2.86 -1.48 -13.84
C ALA A 132 1.50 -1.81 -13.20
N GLN A 133 0.62 -2.50 -13.93
CA GLN A 133 -0.66 -2.97 -13.37
C GLN A 133 -0.49 -3.99 -12.25
N ILE A 134 0.51 -4.86 -12.34
CA ILE A 134 0.82 -5.83 -11.28
C ILE A 134 1.38 -5.12 -10.05
N ILE A 135 2.27 -4.14 -10.23
CA ILE A 135 2.82 -3.29 -9.16
C ILE A 135 1.69 -2.56 -8.44
N LEU A 136 0.80 -1.88 -9.18
CA LEU A 136 -0.39 -1.22 -8.63
C LEU A 136 -1.28 -2.21 -7.86
N SER A 137 -1.52 -3.41 -8.41
CA SER A 137 -2.34 -4.44 -7.78
C SER A 137 -1.72 -4.96 -6.48
N ALA A 138 -0.39 -5.10 -6.43
CA ALA A 138 0.33 -5.47 -5.22
C ALA A 138 0.15 -4.41 -4.13
N SER A 139 0.25 -3.13 -4.48
CA SER A 139 0.03 -2.01 -3.56
C SER A 139 -1.42 -1.92 -3.08
N GLN A 140 -2.39 -2.10 -3.98
CA GLN A 140 -3.84 -2.13 -3.66
C GLN A 140 -4.19 -3.25 -2.69
N MET A 141 -3.65 -4.46 -2.90
CA MET A 141 -3.92 -5.57 -1.99
C MET A 141 -3.32 -5.33 -0.61
N MET A 142 -2.13 -4.74 -0.54
CA MET A 142 -1.49 -4.52 0.75
C MET A 142 -2.10 -3.36 1.54
N ILE A 143 -2.54 -2.27 0.89
CA ILE A 143 -3.19 -1.19 1.62
C ILE A 143 -4.49 -1.66 2.28
N VAL A 144 -5.25 -2.52 1.59
CA VAL A 144 -6.42 -3.20 2.13
C VAL A 144 -5.98 -4.03 3.34
N GLY A 145 -4.98 -4.91 3.19
CA GLY A 145 -4.44 -5.69 4.31
C GLY A 145 -4.03 -4.84 5.53
N ASN A 146 -3.40 -3.69 5.32
CA ASN A 146 -3.04 -2.78 6.41
C ASN A 146 -4.26 -2.12 7.05
N MET A 147 -5.25 -1.70 6.25
CA MET A 147 -6.49 -1.06 6.74
C MET A 147 -7.26 -1.95 7.72
N TYR A 148 -7.35 -3.26 7.46
CA TYR A 148 -8.01 -4.23 8.35
C TYR A 148 -7.06 -4.77 9.45
N GLY A 149 -5.77 -4.94 9.13
CA GLY A 149 -4.80 -5.51 10.06
C GLY A 149 -4.44 -4.58 11.22
N ILE A 150 -4.42 -3.26 11.00
CA ILE A 150 -4.02 -2.28 12.01
C ILE A 150 -5.02 -2.24 13.19
N PRO A 151 -6.34 -2.08 12.98
CA PRO A 151 -7.32 -2.15 14.07
C PRO A 151 -7.30 -3.50 14.81
N LEU A 152 -7.20 -4.62 14.07
CA LEU A 152 -7.08 -5.95 14.66
C LEU A 152 -5.82 -6.08 15.54
N SER A 153 -4.69 -5.55 15.09
CA SER A 153 -3.44 -5.59 15.86
C SER A 153 -3.52 -4.80 17.17
N ALA A 154 -4.21 -3.66 17.16
CA ALA A 154 -4.44 -2.86 18.36
C ALA A 154 -5.35 -3.59 19.37
N PHE A 155 -6.41 -4.23 18.89
CA PHE A 155 -7.30 -5.05 19.71
C PHE A 155 -6.55 -6.24 20.34
N ILE A 156 -5.76 -6.98 19.55
CA ILE A 156 -4.92 -8.08 20.06
C ILE A 156 -3.90 -7.56 21.09
N SER A 157 -3.29 -6.40 20.86
CA SER A 157 -2.34 -5.79 21.79
C SER A 157 -3.01 -5.44 23.13
N ARG A 158 -4.25 -4.96 23.10
CA ARG A 158 -5.05 -4.73 24.30
C ARG A 158 -5.35 -6.03 25.06
N LEU A 159 -5.73 -7.11 24.38
CA LEU A 159 -5.94 -8.42 25.00
C LEU A 159 -4.66 -8.96 25.67
N LYS A 160 -3.49 -8.56 25.16
CA LYS A 160 -2.17 -8.86 25.75
C LYS A 160 -1.75 -7.89 26.88
N GLY A 161 -2.62 -6.99 27.31
CA GLY A 161 -2.35 -6.02 28.37
C GLY A 161 -1.50 -4.81 27.94
N GLN A 162 -1.31 -4.60 26.63
CA GLN A 162 -0.53 -3.50 26.06
C GLN A 162 -1.42 -2.65 25.13
N PRO A 163 -2.44 -1.94 25.67
CA PRO A 163 -3.35 -1.15 24.84
C PRO A 163 -2.63 0.01 24.14
N TYR A 164 -3.13 0.38 22.96
CA TYR A 164 -2.63 1.55 22.26
C TYR A 164 -3.09 2.82 23.01
N LYS A 165 -2.15 3.75 23.26
CA LYS A 165 -2.33 5.01 24.00
C LYS A 165 -3.32 5.96 23.34
N ASP A 166 -3.40 5.92 22.01
CA ASP A 166 -4.26 6.77 21.19
C ASP A 166 -5.50 6.02 20.67
N SER A 167 -5.89 4.94 21.35
CA SER A 167 -7.02 4.08 21.00
C SER A 167 -7.94 3.84 22.18
N SER A 168 -9.24 3.71 21.90
CA SER A 168 -10.23 3.23 22.88
C SER A 168 -10.76 1.85 22.49
N LEU A 169 -11.22 1.08 23.46
CA LEU A 169 -11.85 -0.23 23.21
C LEU A 169 -13.07 -0.09 22.27
N VAL A 170 -13.88 0.95 22.46
CA VAL A 170 -15.04 1.24 21.61
C VAL A 170 -14.61 1.53 20.18
N TYR A 171 -13.54 2.30 19.98
CA TYR A 171 -12.99 2.55 18.66
C TYR A 171 -12.49 1.26 17.98
N GLU A 172 -11.74 0.43 18.71
CA GLU A 172 -11.21 -0.85 18.20
C GLU A 172 -12.34 -1.79 17.77
N ILE A 173 -13.29 -2.08 18.67
CA ILE A 173 -14.42 -2.97 18.39
C ILE A 173 -15.33 -2.38 17.31
N GLY A 174 -15.63 -1.08 17.39
CA GLY A 174 -16.49 -0.41 16.42
C GLY A 174 -15.91 -0.47 15.00
N THR A 175 -14.59 -0.31 14.87
CA THR A 175 -13.91 -0.42 13.58
C THR A 175 -13.96 -1.87 13.07
N LEU A 176 -13.67 -2.87 13.91
CA LEU A 176 -13.75 -4.29 13.53
C LEU A 176 -15.17 -4.74 13.14
N ILE A 177 -16.21 -4.26 13.82
CA ILE A 177 -17.60 -4.56 13.46
C ILE A 177 -17.93 -3.93 12.10
N ALA A 178 -17.58 -2.64 11.92
CA ALA A 178 -17.81 -1.96 10.66
C ALA A 178 -17.07 -2.67 9.51
N GLU A 179 -15.85 -3.13 9.73
CA GLU A 179 -15.10 -3.94 8.77
C GLU A 179 -15.86 -5.19 8.33
N ILE A 180 -16.39 -5.97 9.27
CA ILE A 180 -17.16 -7.19 8.98
C ILE A 180 -18.41 -6.88 8.15
N LEU A 181 -19.10 -5.78 8.45
CA LEU A 181 -20.33 -5.39 7.76
C LEU A 181 -20.07 -4.83 6.34
N PHE A 182 -19.07 -3.95 6.19
CA PHE A 182 -18.81 -3.25 4.93
C PHE A 182 -17.93 -4.03 3.96
N LEU A 183 -17.09 -4.94 4.44
CA LEU A 183 -16.21 -5.77 3.59
C LEU A 183 -16.99 -6.57 2.51
N PRO A 184 -18.03 -7.36 2.83
CA PRO A 184 -18.75 -8.11 1.80
C PRO A 184 -19.42 -7.18 0.78
N ILE A 185 -19.97 -6.04 1.24
CA ILE A 185 -20.60 -5.04 0.37
C ILE A 185 -19.55 -4.44 -0.59
N ALA A 186 -18.39 -4.05 -0.09
CA ALA A 186 -17.31 -3.49 -0.90
C ALA A 186 -16.74 -4.49 -1.90
N ILE A 187 -16.62 -5.77 -1.51
CA ILE A 187 -16.19 -6.86 -2.40
C ILE A 187 -17.20 -7.05 -3.55
N VAL A 188 -18.50 -7.14 -3.23
CA VAL A 188 -19.56 -7.28 -4.26
C VAL A 188 -19.54 -6.08 -5.20
N HIS A 189 -19.43 -4.86 -4.68
CA HIS A 189 -19.28 -3.67 -5.51
C HIS A 189 -18.04 -3.76 -6.42
N GLY A 190 -16.88 -4.19 -5.89
CA GLY A 190 -15.67 -4.38 -6.67
C GLY A 190 -15.82 -5.41 -7.81
N PHE A 191 -16.53 -6.52 -7.56
CA PHE A 191 -16.86 -7.49 -8.61
C PHE A 191 -17.77 -6.88 -9.69
N ILE A 192 -18.83 -6.17 -9.30
CA ILE A 192 -19.75 -5.51 -10.23
C ILE A 192 -18.98 -4.53 -11.12
N ARG A 193 -18.10 -3.68 -10.54
CA ARG A 193 -17.24 -2.76 -11.30
C ARG A 193 -16.38 -3.49 -12.33
N GLY A 194 -15.86 -4.65 -11.96
CA GLY A 194 -15.09 -5.51 -12.85
C GLY A 194 -15.90 -6.01 -14.03
N LEU A 195 -17.13 -6.46 -13.79
CA LEU A 195 -18.06 -6.97 -14.81
C LEU A 195 -18.48 -5.88 -15.82
N ILE A 196 -18.72 -4.66 -15.36
CA ILE A 196 -19.09 -3.53 -16.24
C ILE A 196 -17.89 -2.83 -16.89
N GLY A 197 -16.67 -3.39 -16.76
CA GLY A 197 -15.49 -2.91 -17.47
C GLY A 197 -14.81 -1.67 -16.88
N LEU A 198 -15.15 -1.24 -15.66
CA LEU A 198 -14.52 -0.06 -15.06
C LEU A 198 -13.03 -0.29 -14.73
N PRO A 199 -12.16 0.72 -14.93
CA PRO A 199 -10.74 0.58 -14.66
C PRO A 199 -10.47 0.30 -13.18
N ASN A 200 -9.40 -0.47 -12.92
CA ASN A 200 -8.88 -0.68 -11.55
C ASN A 200 -7.82 0.38 -11.16
N GLU A 201 -7.77 1.46 -11.93
CA GLU A 201 -6.85 2.57 -11.81
C GLU A 201 -7.61 3.75 -11.22
N ARG A 202 -7.08 4.34 -10.15
CA ARG A 202 -7.70 5.46 -9.45
C ARG A 202 -6.59 6.42 -9.03
N PHE A 203 -6.53 7.58 -9.69
CA PHE A 203 -5.42 8.51 -9.56
C PHE A 203 -5.87 9.93 -9.29
N ASP A 204 -5.08 10.66 -8.52
CA ASP A 204 -5.18 12.09 -8.38
C ASP A 204 -4.49 12.79 -9.56
N ASN A 205 -5.25 13.58 -10.31
CA ASN A 205 -4.75 14.36 -11.44
C ASN A 205 -4.30 15.78 -11.04
N GLY A 206 -4.38 16.13 -9.76
CA GLY A 206 -3.94 17.43 -9.26
C GLY A 206 -2.42 17.61 -9.39
N THR A 207 -2.00 18.83 -9.70
CA THR A 207 -0.62 19.21 -10.02
C THR A 207 0.31 19.38 -8.81
N ASP A 208 -0.25 19.36 -7.59
CA ASP A 208 0.44 19.81 -6.37
C ASP A 208 1.04 18.68 -5.53
#